data_AF-A0A0R1XLX7-F1
#
_entry.id   AF-A0A0R1XLX7-F1
#
_cell.length_a   1.000
_cell.length_b   1.000
_cell.length_c   1.000
_cell.angle_alpha   90.00
_cell.angle_beta   90.00
_cell.angle_gamma   90.00
#
_symmetry.space_group_name_H-M   'P 1'
#
loop_
_entity.id
_entity.type
_entity.pdbx_description
1 polymer ?
#
loop_
_entity_poly.entity_id
_entity_poly.type
_entity_poly.pdbx_seq_one_letter_code
_entity_poly.pdbx_strand_id
1 'polypeptide(L)'
;MAQINIKVDDQLKDNVSAIFNEMGLDITTGIKIYLKRVQRDRRIPFDLTSNQFDAQKLAQRYQAGDQEVVANLNELFNALANQGSSTGIGGTILKKR
;
A
#
# COMPACT_ATOMS: atom_id res chain seq x y z
N MET A 1 4.87 -8.40 -32.11
CA MET A 1 5.26 -8.02 -30.74
C MET A 1 4.93 -6.55 -30.55
N ALA A 2 4.42 -6.14 -29.39
CA ALA A 2 4.17 -4.72 -29.12
C ALA A 2 5.43 -4.07 -28.54
N GLN A 3 5.73 -2.83 -28.93
CA GLN A 3 6.85 -2.05 -28.42
C GLN A 3 6.34 -0.91 -27.56
N ILE A 4 7.00 -0.67 -26.43
CA ILE A 4 6.69 0.43 -25.51
C ILE A 4 7.95 1.28 -25.40
N ASN A 5 7.85 2.58 -25.69
CA ASN A 5 8.93 3.54 -25.52
C ASN A 5 8.65 4.36 -24.26
N ILE A 6 9.55 4.31 -23.29
CA ILE A 6 9.44 5.02 -22.00
C ILE A 6 10.64 5.95 -21.88
N LYS A 7 10.38 7.24 -21.63
CA LYS A 7 11.42 8.21 -21.28
C LYS A 7 11.58 8.23 -19.77
N VAL A 8 12.80 8.07 -19.31
CA VAL A 8 13.19 8.13 -17.90
C VAL A 8 14.44 9.00 -17.78
N ASP A 9 14.64 9.58 -16.61
CA ASP A 9 15.87 10.30 -16.29
C ASP A 9 17.08 9.37 -16.32
N ASP A 10 18.24 9.87 -16.73
CA ASP A 10 19.46 9.08 -16.88
C ASP A 10 19.93 8.54 -15.53
N GLN A 11 19.87 9.35 -14.46
CA GLN A 11 20.27 8.89 -13.13
C GLN A 11 19.32 7.80 -12.61
N LEU A 12 18.01 7.96 -12.85
CA LEU A 12 17.03 6.94 -12.46
C LEU A 12 17.31 5.62 -13.17
N LYS A 13 17.60 5.66 -14.48
CA LYS A 13 17.90 4.47 -15.27
C LYS A 13 19.14 3.74 -14.76
N ASP A 14 20.21 4.48 -14.47
CA ASP A 14 21.48 3.90 -14.01
C ASP A 14 21.33 3.27 -12.62
N ASN A 15 20.68 3.97 -11.69
CA ASN A 15 20.40 3.46 -10.34
C ASN A 15 19.57 2.17 -10.40
N VAL A 16 18.49 2.17 -11.18
CA VAL A 16 17.60 1.02 -11.30
C VAL A 16 18.31 -0.15 -12.01
N SER A 17 19.14 0.13 -13.01
CA SER A 17 19.92 -0.89 -13.72
C SER A 17 20.95 -1.55 -12.79
N ALA A 18 21.62 -0.79 -11.92
CA ALA A 18 22.53 -1.35 -10.93
C ALA A 18 21.81 -2.33 -9.99
N ILE A 19 20.66 -1.92 -9.44
CA ILE A 19 19.85 -2.77 -8.55
C ILE A 19 19.40 -4.06 -9.25
N PHE A 20 18.91 -3.97 -10.49
CA PHE A 20 18.50 -5.17 -11.23
C PHE A 20 19.69 -6.07 -11.59
N ASN A 21 20.84 -5.49 -11.92
CA ASN A 21 22.07 -6.25 -12.22
C ASN A 21 22.59 -7.03 -11.00
N GLU A 22 22.49 -6.48 -9.80
CA GLU A 22 22.81 -7.21 -8.55
C GLU A 22 21.93 -8.45 -8.38
N MET A 23 20.69 -8.41 -8.87
CA MET A 23 19.77 -9.54 -8.88
C MET A 23 19.93 -10.45 -10.12
N GLY A 24 20.87 -10.13 -11.04
CA GLY A 24 21.06 -10.85 -12.30
C GLY A 24 19.93 -10.64 -13.33
N LEU A 25 19.23 -9.51 -13.24
CA LEU A 25 18.09 -9.16 -14.09
C LEU A 25 18.39 -7.93 -14.94
N ASP A 26 17.80 -7.88 -16.13
CA ASP A 26 17.76 -6.67 -16.95
C ASP A 26 16.57 -5.77 -16.55
N ILE A 27 16.71 -4.45 -16.73
CA ILE A 27 15.65 -3.47 -16.45
C ILE A 27 14.37 -3.78 -17.23
N THR A 28 14.48 -4.27 -18.48
CA THR A 28 13.35 -4.67 -19.31
C THR A 28 12.61 -5.86 -18.69
N THR A 29 13.34 -6.78 -18.06
CA THR A 29 12.74 -7.91 -17.34
C THR A 29 11.98 -7.42 -16.11
N GLY A 30 12.54 -6.46 -15.36
CA GLY A 30 11.84 -5.80 -14.26
C GLY A 30 10.50 -5.17 -14.69
N ILE A 31 10.50 -4.41 -15.79
CA ILE A 31 9.28 -3.79 -16.33
C ILE A 31 8.27 -4.87 -16.78
N LYS A 32 8.73 -5.95 -17.42
CA LYS A 32 7.85 -7.08 -17.81
C LYS A 32 7.20 -7.74 -16.60
N ILE A 33 7.93 -7.93 -15.51
CA ILE A 33 7.39 -8.49 -14.25
C ILE A 33 6.31 -7.56 -13.69
N TYR A 34 6.57 -6.26 -13.66
CA TYR A 34 5.58 -5.26 -13.25
C TYR A 34 4.28 -5.35 -14.06
N LEU A 35 4.39 -5.34 -15.39
CA LEU A 35 3.22 -5.43 -16.28
C LEU A 35 2.43 -6.73 -16.09
N LYS A 36 3.12 -7.87 -15.93
CA LYS A 36 2.47 -9.16 -15.63
C LYS A 36 1.74 -9.12 -14.29
N ARG A 37 2.29 -8.46 -13.28
CA ARG A 37 1.66 -8.34 -11.97
C ARG A 37 0.41 -7.46 -12.03
N VAL A 38 0.47 -6.33 -12.74
CA VAL A 38 -0.70 -5.48 -13.02
C VAL A 38 -1.79 -6.26 -13.75
N GLN A 39 -1.43 -7.03 -14.77
CA GLN A 39 -2.37 -7.86 -15.52
C GLN A 39 -3.07 -8.89 -14.63
N ARG A 40 -2.31 -9.55 -13.74
CA ARG A 40 -2.81 -10.60 -12.85
C ARG A 40 -3.75 -10.04 -11.78
N ASP A 41 -3.33 -8.99 -11.09
CA ASP A 41 -4.05 -8.47 -9.92
C ASP A 41 -5.09 -7.41 -10.30
N ARG A 42 -5.11 -6.96 -11.57
CA ARG A 42 -5.92 -5.83 -12.08
C ARG A 42 -5.83 -4.56 -11.23
N ARG A 43 -4.69 -4.37 -10.58
CA ARG A 43 -4.37 -3.20 -9.75
C ARG A 43 -2.88 -2.89 -9.85
N ILE A 44 -2.51 -1.69 -9.41
CA ILE A 44 -1.10 -1.32 -9.28
C ILE A 44 -0.48 -2.14 -8.14
N PRO A 45 0.63 -2.85 -8.38
CA PRO A 45 1.25 -3.75 -7.41
C PRO A 45 2.13 -3.04 -6.37
N PHE A 46 1.75 -1.81 -6.03
CA PHE A 46 2.30 -1.04 -4.93
C PHE A 46 1.21 -0.07 -4.47
N ASP A 47 1.16 0.19 -3.17
CA ASP A 47 0.22 1.15 -2.61
C ASP A 47 0.65 2.57 -2.97
N LEU A 48 -0.16 3.26 -3.77
CA LEU A 48 -0.01 4.67 -4.09
C LEU A 48 -0.48 5.53 -2.91
N THR A 49 0.28 5.55 -1.82
CA THR A 49 -0.03 6.42 -0.68
C THR A 49 0.99 7.54 -0.60
N SER A 50 0.55 8.77 -0.92
CA SER A 50 1.32 10.00 -0.65
C SER A 50 1.40 10.29 0.86
N ASN A 51 0.45 9.74 1.62
CA ASN A 51 0.42 9.81 3.07
C ASN A 51 0.93 8.49 3.62
N GLN A 52 2.25 8.37 3.74
CA GLN A 52 2.90 7.23 4.37
C GLN A 52 2.45 7.22 5.83
N PHE A 53 1.41 6.44 6.13
CA PHE A 53 0.97 6.20 7.49
C PHE A 53 2.06 5.38 8.17
N ASP A 54 3.04 6.07 8.73
CA ASP A 54 4.13 5.46 9.46
C ASP A 54 3.63 5.08 10.85
N ALA A 55 3.14 3.85 10.97
CA ALA A 55 2.70 3.29 12.24
C ALA A 55 3.77 3.41 13.33
N GLN A 56 5.05 3.32 12.94
CA GLN A 56 6.19 3.53 13.85
C GLN A 56 6.29 4.97 14.36
N LYS A 57 6.13 5.97 13.48
CA LYS A 57 6.16 7.38 13.86
C LYS A 57 4.96 7.74 14.74
N LEU A 58 3.79 7.18 14.46
CA LEU A 58 2.60 7.36 15.28
C LEU A 58 2.79 6.77 16.69
N ALA A 59 3.35 5.56 16.79
CA ALA A 59 3.64 4.92 18.08
C ALA A 59 4.63 5.73 18.91
N GLN A 60 5.67 6.29 18.30
CA GLN A 60 6.62 7.17 18.97
C GLN A 60 5.95 8.45 19.50
N ARG A 61 5.06 9.08 18.71
CA ARG A 61 4.31 10.27 19.15
C ARG A 61 3.36 9.97 20.31
N TYR A 62 2.74 8.79 20.30
CA TYR A 62 1.90 8.34 21.42
C TYR A 62 2.73 8.15 22.70
N GLN A 63 3.89 7.49 22.60
CA GLN A 63 4.82 7.30 23.73
C GLN A 63 5.42 8.62 24.23
N ALA A 64 5.62 9.59 23.35
CA ALA A 64 6.08 10.94 23.68
C ALA A 64 5.01 11.80 24.38
N GLY A 65 3.78 11.30 24.52
CA GLY A 65 2.69 11.98 25.23
C GLY A 65 2.02 13.10 24.44
N ASP A 66 2.08 13.04 23.10
CA ASP A 66 1.41 13.99 22.21
C ASP A 66 -0.12 13.93 22.43
N GLN A 67 -0.66 14.99 23.05
CA GLN A 67 -2.03 15.01 23.57
C GLN A 67 -3.08 14.79 22.48
N GLU A 68 -2.87 15.34 21.27
CA GLU A 68 -3.80 15.19 20.16
C GLU A 68 -3.84 13.73 19.65
N VAL A 69 -2.68 13.09 19.54
CA VAL A 69 -2.58 11.70 19.09
C VAL A 69 -3.21 10.76 20.13
N VAL A 70 -2.93 10.99 21.41
CA VAL A 70 -3.48 10.19 22.52
C VAL A 70 -5.00 10.33 22.60
N ALA A 71 -5.55 11.54 22.48
CA ALA A 71 -6.98 11.78 22.49
C ALA A 71 -7.69 11.07 21.31
N ASN A 72 -7.20 11.26 20.09
CA ASN A 72 -7.78 10.65 18.89
C ASN A 72 -7.77 9.12 18.94
N LEU A 73 -6.70 8.51 19.48
CA LEU A 73 -6.59 7.06 19.61
C LEU A 73 -7.49 6.50 20.73
N ASN A 74 -7.63 7.23 21.84
CA ASN A 74 -8.53 6.83 22.92
C ASN A 74 -10.00 6.92 22.48
N GLU A 75 -10.38 7.96 21.73
CA GLU A 75 -11.72 8.06 21.13
C GLU A 75 -12.02 6.91 20.17
N LEU A 76 -11.05 6.56 19.30
CA LEU A 76 -11.16 5.42 18.39
C LEU A 76 -11.32 4.10 19.16
N PHE A 77 -10.52 3.89 20.22
CA PHE A 77 -10.59 2.68 21.04
C PHE A 77 -11.93 2.55 21.76
N ASN A 78 -12.44 3.65 22.32
CA ASN A 78 -13.76 3.69 22.95
C ASN A 78 -14.89 3.45 21.94
N ALA A 79 -14.76 3.97 20.71
CA ALA A 79 -15.71 3.71 19.65
C ALA A 79 -15.74 2.22 19.26
N LEU A 80 -14.58 1.58 19.12
CA LEU A 80 -14.50 0.14 18.82
C LEU A 80 -15.01 -0.73 19.97
N ALA A 81 -14.71 -0.38 21.23
CA ALA A 81 -15.20 -1.10 22.40
C ALA A 81 -16.73 -1.01 22.53
N ASN A 82 -17.33 0.11 22.13
CA ASN A 82 -18.78 0.30 22.13
C ASN A 82 -19.50 -0.29 20.90
N GLN A 83 -18.78 -0.68 19.84
CA GLN A 83 -19.35 -1.36 18.66
C GLN A 83 -19.70 -2.84 18.90
N GLY A 84 -19.52 -3.35 20.13
CA GLY A 84 -19.90 -4.71 20.53
C GLY A 84 -21.39 -5.00 20.64
N SER A 85 -22.27 -4.01 20.40
CA SER A 85 -23.73 -4.17 20.52
C SER A 85 -24.48 -3.52 19.35
N SER A 86 -24.86 -4.33 18.35
CA SER A 86 -25.68 -4.01 17.16
C SER A 86 -25.02 -3.08 16.13
N THR A 87 -24.60 -3.55 14.97
CA THR A 87 -25.51 -3.82 13.84
C THR A 87 -24.73 -4.52 12.74
N GLY A 88 -25.24 -5.65 12.26
CA GLY A 88 -24.64 -6.40 11.15
C GLY A 88 -24.61 -5.56 9.87
N ILE A 89 -23.41 -5.35 9.33
CA ILE A 89 -23.26 -5.05 7.91
C ILE A 89 -23.42 -6.39 7.18
N GLY A 90 -24.65 -6.62 6.74
CA GLY A 90 -25.05 -7.82 6.02
C GLY A 90 -24.19 -8.04 4.77
N GLY A 91 -23.43 -9.12 4.78
CA GLY A 91 -23.28 -9.91 3.57
C GLY A 91 -24.69 -10.33 3.13
N THR A 92 -25.04 -10.00 1.90
CA THR A 92 -26.32 -10.35 1.29
C THR A 92 -26.57 -11.84 1.40
N ILE A 93 -27.51 -12.26 2.24
CA ILE A 93 -27.98 -13.64 2.25
C ILE A 93 -28.95 -13.79 1.08
N LEU A 94 -28.47 -14.43 0.01
CA LEU A 94 -29.27 -14.89 -1.13
C LEU A 94 -30.44 -15.73 -0.60
N LYS A 95 -31.67 -15.19 -0.68
CA LYS A 95 -32.87 -15.94 -0.33
C LYS A 95 -33.30 -16.77 -1.54
N LYS A 96 -33.00 -18.06 -1.50
CA LYS A 96 -33.50 -19.08 -2.42
C LYS A 96 -35.03 -19.20 -2.27
N ARG A 97 -35.79 -18.84 -3.30
CA ARG A 97 -37.11 -19.39 -3.62
C ARG A 97 -37.26 -19.44 -5.12
#